data_AF-A0A7X6VEF4-F1
#
_entry.id   AF-A0A7X6VEF4-F1
#
_cell.length_a   1.000
_cell.length_b   1.000
_cell.length_c   1.000
_cell.angle_alpha   90.00
_cell.angle_beta   90.00
_cell.angle_gamma   90.00
#
_symmetry.space_group_name_H-M   'P 1'
#
loop_
_entity.id
_entity.type
_entity.pdbx_description
1 polymer ?
#
loop_
_entity_poly.entity_id
_entity_poly.type
_entity_poly.pdbx_seq_one_letter_code
_entity_poly.pdbx_strand_id
1 'polypeptide(L)'
;MENKEKKKKRRGRPAKENLKLSASINLKLTEADFKRVNEKAGKLGIKATQYAREMTLKGSVKSHFTLEELNLMRKLSGMANNLNQLARKANSIGYKATEKVLFELACEIKRLLDDR
;
A
#
# COMPACT_ATOMS: atom_id res chain seq x y z
N MET A 1 0.23 -57.73 -12.35
CA MET A 1 -0.50 -57.52 -11.07
C MET A 1 -1.26 -56.21 -11.21
N GLU A 2 -2.57 -56.30 -11.33
CA GLU A 2 -3.46 -55.19 -11.70
C GLU A 2 -3.88 -54.42 -10.44
N ASN A 3 -3.47 -53.15 -10.34
CA ASN A 3 -3.77 -52.30 -9.19
C ASN A 3 -5.18 -51.70 -9.36
N LYS A 4 -6.21 -52.41 -8.87
CA LYS A 4 -7.60 -51.94 -8.91
C LYS A 4 -7.79 -50.79 -7.93
N GLU A 5 -7.81 -49.57 -8.45
CA GLU A 5 -8.32 -48.41 -7.71
C GLU A 5 -9.77 -48.68 -7.27
N LYS A 6 -9.95 -48.84 -5.95
CA LYS A 6 -11.26 -49.02 -5.33
C LYS A 6 -12.08 -47.73 -5.52
N LYS A 7 -12.91 -47.69 -6.56
CA LYS A 7 -13.93 -46.64 -6.75
C LYS A 7 -14.82 -46.58 -5.51
N LYS A 8 -14.66 -45.53 -4.69
CA LYS A 8 -15.51 -45.27 -3.52
C LYS A 8 -16.97 -45.15 -3.96
N LYS A 9 -17.85 -45.93 -3.31
CA LYS A 9 -19.29 -45.93 -3.56
C LYS A 9 -19.87 -44.53 -3.28
N ARG A 10 -20.61 -43.97 -4.24
CA ARG A 10 -21.35 -42.70 -4.12
C ARG A 10 -22.60 -42.90 -3.25
N ARG A 11 -22.45 -42.98 -1.93
CA ARG A 11 -23.59 -42.90 -0.99
C ARG A 11 -23.22 -41.96 0.16
N GLY A 12 -23.97 -40.87 0.29
CA GLY A 12 -23.79 -39.82 1.31
C GLY A 12 -23.76 -38.40 0.73
N ARG A 13 -23.96 -37.39 1.58
CA ARG A 13 -23.78 -35.97 1.24
C ARG A 13 -22.32 -35.76 0.79
N PRO A 14 -22.06 -35.10 -0.34
CA PRO A 14 -20.70 -34.82 -0.80
C PRO A 14 -19.90 -34.11 0.29
N ALA A 15 -18.61 -34.47 0.41
CA ALA A 15 -17.70 -33.84 1.34
C ALA A 15 -17.67 -32.33 1.09
N LYS A 16 -17.70 -31.55 2.17
CA LYS A 16 -17.72 -30.09 2.10
C LYS A 16 -16.41 -29.61 1.49
N GLU A 17 -16.49 -28.92 0.35
CA GLU A 17 -15.30 -28.38 -0.30
C GLU A 17 -14.66 -27.27 0.55
N ASN A 18 -13.33 -27.29 0.64
CA ASN A 18 -12.53 -26.32 1.39
C ASN A 18 -12.52 -24.91 0.77
N LEU A 19 -13.17 -24.70 -0.38
CA LEU A 19 -13.23 -23.42 -1.10
C LEU A 19 -14.41 -22.52 -0.68
N LYS A 20 -15.18 -22.91 0.34
CA LYS A 20 -16.34 -22.12 0.77
C LYS A 20 -15.89 -20.79 1.41
N LEU A 21 -16.49 -19.69 0.95
CA LEU A 21 -16.38 -18.37 1.61
C LEU A 21 -16.97 -18.45 3.04
N SER A 22 -16.11 -18.32 4.05
CA SER A 22 -16.48 -18.46 5.47
C SER A 22 -16.54 -17.13 6.23
N ALA A 23 -15.77 -16.13 5.80
CA ALA A 23 -15.75 -14.80 6.39
C ALA A 23 -16.62 -13.82 5.59
N SER A 24 -17.40 -12.99 6.27
CA SER A 24 -18.22 -11.92 5.67
C SER A 24 -17.68 -10.54 6.02
N ILE A 25 -17.75 -9.62 5.06
CA ILE A 25 -17.50 -8.19 5.23
C ILE A 25 -18.81 -7.48 4.92
N ASN A 26 -19.42 -6.81 5.90
CA ASN A 26 -20.66 -6.08 5.70
C ASN A 26 -20.37 -4.68 5.11
N LEU A 27 -20.71 -4.48 3.85
CA LEU A 27 -20.61 -3.20 3.17
C LEU A 27 -21.98 -2.54 3.09
N LYS A 28 -22.18 -1.43 3.82
CA LYS A 28 -23.38 -0.59 3.70
C LYS A 28 -23.10 0.53 2.71
N LEU A 29 -23.95 0.68 1.70
CA LEU A 29 -23.85 1.70 0.66
C LEU A 29 -25.07 2.60 0.69
N THR A 30 -24.90 3.84 0.25
CA THR A 30 -26.02 4.70 -0.11
C THR A 30 -26.70 4.17 -1.38
N GLU A 31 -27.93 4.60 -1.66
CA GLU A 31 -28.63 4.20 -2.89
C GLU A 31 -27.86 4.63 -4.15
N ALA A 32 -27.26 5.82 -4.13
CA ALA A 32 -26.44 6.34 -5.23
C ALA A 32 -25.18 5.49 -5.44
N ASP A 33 -24.48 5.11 -4.37
CA ASP A 33 -23.26 4.30 -4.47
C ASP A 33 -23.58 2.86 -4.91
N PHE A 34 -24.69 2.30 -4.41
CA PHE A 34 -25.15 0.98 -4.86
C PHE A 34 -25.46 0.99 -6.36
N LYS A 35 -26.16 2.03 -6.85
CA LYS A 35 -26.46 2.17 -8.29
C LYS A 35 -25.17 2.25 -9.11
N ARG A 36 -24.17 3.03 -8.69
CA ARG A 36 -22.86 3.11 -9.35
C ARG A 36 -22.14 1.77 -9.40
N VAL A 37 -22.14 1.03 -8.30
CA VAL A 37 -21.55 -0.32 -8.23
C VAL A 37 -22.29 -1.26 -9.18
N ASN A 38 -23.63 -1.19 -9.20
CA ASN A 38 -24.45 -2.03 -10.05
C ASN A 38 -24.28 -1.72 -11.55
N GLU A 39 -24.17 -0.45 -11.93
CA GLU A 39 -23.87 -0.05 -13.31
C GLU A 39 -22.51 -0.57 -13.77
N LYS A 40 -21.47 -0.47 -12.92
CA LYS A 40 -20.14 -1.01 -13.24
C LYS A 40 -20.15 -2.53 -13.34
N ALA A 41 -20.87 -3.20 -12.45
CA ALA A 41 -21.04 -4.65 -12.48
C ALA A 41 -21.81 -5.11 -13.71
N GLY A 42 -22.87 -4.38 -14.09
CA GLY A 42 -23.68 -4.62 -15.28
C GLY A 42 -22.89 -4.51 -16.59
N LYS A 43 -21.98 -3.53 -16.69
CA LYS A 43 -21.04 -3.43 -17.84
C LYS A 43 -20.15 -4.66 -18.00
N LEU A 44 -19.86 -5.36 -16.90
CA LEU A 44 -19.02 -6.55 -16.87
C LEU A 44 -19.83 -7.85 -16.86
N GLY A 45 -21.17 -7.78 -16.85
CA GLY A 45 -22.04 -8.95 -16.77
C GLY A 45 -21.93 -9.74 -15.47
N ILE A 46 -21.42 -9.14 -14.39
CA ILE A 46 -21.23 -9.80 -13.09
C ILE A 46 -22.16 -9.20 -12.02
N LYS A 47 -22.34 -9.92 -10.91
CA LYS A 47 -23.11 -9.43 -9.76
C LYS A 47 -22.36 -8.31 -9.04
N ALA A 48 -23.10 -7.32 -8.52
CA ALA A 48 -22.55 -6.21 -7.74
C ALA A 48 -21.66 -6.66 -6.57
N THR A 49 -22.02 -7.75 -5.89
CA THR A 49 -21.21 -8.34 -4.80
C THR A 49 -19.92 -8.97 -5.28
N GLN A 50 -19.93 -9.63 -6.44
CA GLN A 50 -18.73 -10.20 -7.05
C GLN A 50 -17.80 -9.09 -7.53
N TYR A 51 -18.35 -8.05 -8.17
CA TYR A 51 -17.63 -6.85 -8.55
C TYR A 51 -16.96 -6.19 -7.33
N ALA A 52 -17.72 -5.97 -6.25
CA ALA A 52 -17.19 -5.39 -5.01
C ALA A 52 -16.06 -6.25 -4.43
N ARG A 53 -16.21 -7.57 -4.40
CA ARG A 53 -15.16 -8.49 -3.93
C ARG A 53 -13.90 -8.40 -4.78
N GLU A 54 -14.03 -8.39 -6.11
CA GLU A 54 -12.88 -8.26 -7.00
C GLU A 54 -12.19 -6.91 -6.86
N MET A 55 -12.95 -5.83 -6.68
CA MET A 55 -12.40 -4.52 -6.40
C MET A 55 -11.70 -4.46 -5.03
N THR A 56 -12.18 -5.16 -4.01
CA THR A 56 -11.50 -5.21 -2.71
C THR A 56 -10.22 -6.06 -2.76
N LEU A 57 -10.18 -7.12 -3.58
CA LEU A 57 -9.02 -8.01 -3.68
C LEU A 57 -7.94 -7.51 -4.64
N LYS A 58 -8.35 -6.95 -5.79
CA LYS A 58 -7.46 -6.55 -6.88
C LYS A 58 -7.34 -5.04 -7.01
N GLY A 59 -8.30 -4.28 -6.49
CA GLY A 59 -8.28 -2.83 -6.55
C GLY A 59 -7.22 -2.30 -5.60
N SER A 60 -6.32 -1.49 -6.12
CA SER A 60 -5.39 -0.71 -5.32
C SER A 60 -6.06 0.60 -4.92
N VAL A 61 -6.05 0.92 -3.62
CA VAL A 61 -6.22 2.31 -3.20
C VAL A 61 -4.91 3.01 -3.55
N LYS A 62 -4.94 3.98 -4.48
CA LYS A 62 -3.76 4.78 -4.81
C LYS A 62 -3.36 5.58 -3.57
N SER A 63 -2.39 5.10 -2.79
CA SER A 63 -1.66 5.97 -1.87
C SER A 63 -0.91 6.99 -2.73
N HIS A 64 -1.17 8.28 -2.55
CA HIS A 64 -0.51 9.34 -3.33
C HIS A 64 1.02 9.27 -3.24
N PHE A 65 1.53 8.80 -2.10
CA PHE A 65 2.93 8.52 -1.84
C PHE A 65 3.02 7.20 -1.07
N THR A 66 3.97 6.35 -1.44
CA THR A 66 4.33 5.19 -0.64
C THR A 66 4.86 5.63 0.72
N LEU A 67 4.81 4.74 1.72
CA LEU A 67 5.30 5.06 3.07
C LEU A 67 6.80 5.44 3.05
N GLU A 68 7.56 4.84 2.14
CA GLU A 68 8.98 5.13 1.91
C GLU A 68 9.18 6.55 1.35
N GLU A 69 8.40 6.94 0.34
CA GLU A 69 8.45 8.29 -0.23
C GLU A 69 8.08 9.36 0.80
N LEU A 70 7.08 9.11 1.64
CA LEU A 70 6.71 10.03 2.73
C LEU A 70 7.83 10.17 3.76
N ASN A 71 8.50 9.07 4.11
CA ASN A 71 9.63 9.10 5.03
C ASN A 71 10.83 9.84 4.42
N LEU A 72 11.07 9.68 3.12
CA LEU A 72 12.09 10.41 2.39
C LEU A 72 11.81 11.92 2.39
N MET A 73 10.58 12.32 2.06
CA MET A 73 10.15 13.72 2.10
C MET A 73 10.30 14.33 3.50
N ARG A 74 9.93 13.59 4.56
CA ARG A 74 10.09 14.05 5.94
C ARG A 74 11.56 14.27 6.31
N LYS A 75 12.44 13.33 5.95
CA LYS A 75 13.90 13.45 6.19
C LYS A 75 14.49 14.65 5.45
N LEU A 76 14.17 14.82 4.16
CA LEU A 76 14.62 15.97 3.36
C LEU A 76 14.17 17.30 3.95
N SER A 77 12.92 17.40 4.40
CA SER A 77 12.38 18.59 5.07
C SER A 77 13.14 18.91 6.37
N GLY A 78 13.45 17.89 7.17
CA GLY A 78 14.29 18.03 8.37
C GLY A 78 15.70 18.56 8.05
N MET A 79 16.34 18.01 7.01
CA MET A 79 17.68 18.46 6.58
C MET A 79 17.67 19.89 6.02
N ALA A 80 16.63 20.29 5.30
CA ALA A 80 16.46 21.66 4.84
C ALA A 80 16.33 22.66 6.01
N ASN A 81 15.63 22.27 7.07
CA ASN A 81 15.56 23.06 8.30
C ASN A 81 16.92 23.16 9.00
N ASN A 82 17.67 22.06 9.06
CA ASN A 82 19.03 22.05 9.62
C ASN A 82 19.96 22.98 8.84
N LEU A 83 19.87 22.97 7.51
CA LEU A 83 20.63 23.88 6.64
C LEU A 83 20.28 25.34 6.92
N ASN A 84 18.99 25.67 7.05
CA ASN A 84 18.55 27.02 7.36
C ASN A 84 19.04 27.50 8.74
N GLN A 85 19.06 26.60 9.73
CA GLN A 85 19.63 26.88 11.05
C GLN A 85 21.15 27.12 10.98
N LEU A 86 21.88 26.32 10.21
CA LEU A 86 23.31 26.50 10.00
C LEU A 86 23.61 27.82 9.29
N ALA A 87 22.84 28.21 8.28
CA ALA A 87 22.98 29.50 7.60
C ALA A 87 22.80 30.68 8.56
N ARG A 88 21.77 30.64 9.42
CA ARG A 88 21.56 31.65 10.46
C ARG A 88 22.71 31.68 11.47
N LYS A 89 23.17 30.53 11.92
CA LYS A 89 24.28 30.41 12.88
C LYS A 89 25.61 30.89 12.30
N ALA A 90 25.87 30.60 11.03
CA ALA A 90 27.05 31.07 10.29
C ALA A 90 27.06 32.60 10.16
N ASN A 91 25.89 33.21 9.91
CA ASN A 91 25.75 34.67 9.88
C ASN A 91 25.97 35.32 11.25
N SER A 92 25.61 34.63 12.34
CA SER A 92 25.80 35.16 13.71
C SER A 92 27.21 35.00 14.27
N ILE A 93 27.84 33.83 14.07
CA ILE A 93 29.09 33.43 14.77
C ILE A 93 30.27 33.32 13.78
N GLY A 94 30.01 33.41 12.47
CA GLY A 94 30.98 33.26 11.41
C GLY A 94 31.05 31.83 10.86
N TYR A 95 31.37 31.72 9.57
CA TYR A 95 31.35 30.47 8.80
C TYR A 95 32.25 29.35 9.37
N LYS A 96 33.43 29.70 9.89
CA LYS A 96 34.40 28.73 10.43
C LYS A 96 33.83 27.87 11.57
N ALA A 97 32.88 28.40 12.34
CA ALA A 97 32.25 27.66 13.44
C ALA A 97 31.20 26.64 12.97
N THR A 98 30.72 26.77 11.72
CA THR A 98 29.64 25.94 11.15
C THR A 98 30.09 25.03 10.01
N GLU A 99 31.30 25.22 9.48
CA GLU A 99 31.85 24.50 8.32
C GLU A 99 31.79 22.98 8.47
N LYS A 100 32.26 22.45 9.62
CA LYS A 100 32.26 21.00 9.88
C LYS A 100 30.86 20.40 9.84
N VAL A 101 29.90 21.06 10.48
CA VAL A 101 28.50 20.58 10.57
C VAL A 101 27.79 20.71 9.22
N LEU A 102 28.12 21.73 8.43
CA LEU A 102 27.63 21.87 7.06
C LEU A 102 28.14 20.73 6.16
N PHE A 103 29.41 20.35 6.30
CA PHE A 103 30.00 19.24 5.55
C PHE A 103 29.34 17.90 5.92
N GLU A 104 29.11 17.65 7.22
CA GLU A 104 28.39 16.46 7.70
C GLU A 104 26.96 16.38 7.13
N LEU A 105 26.22 17.49 7.14
CA LEU A 105 24.87 17.56 6.55
C LEU A 105 24.89 17.30 5.03
N ALA A 106 25.88 17.81 4.31
CA ALA A 106 26.03 17.58 2.87
C ALA A 106 26.32 16.10 2.56
N CYS A 107 27.15 15.44 3.38
CA CYS A 107 27.39 14.00 3.27
C CYS A 107 26.12 13.18 3.53
N GLU A 108 25.31 13.57 4.52
CA GLU A 108 24.06 12.87 4.84
C GLU A 108 23.02 13.01 3.71
N ILE A 109 22.87 14.20 3.14
CA ILE A 109 22.01 14.44 1.96
C ILE A 109 22.48 13.57 0.79
N LYS A 110 23.79 13.52 0.54
CA LYS A 110 24.36 12.72 -0.55
C LYS A 110 24.08 11.23 -0.38
N ARG A 111 24.28 10.66 0.82
CA ARG A 111 23.97 9.25 1.10
C ARG A 111 22.48 8.94 0.90
N LEU A 112 21.62 9.85 1.35
CA LEU A 112 20.16 9.70 1.23
C LEU A 112 19.66 9.78 -0.23
N LEU A 113 20.43 10.39 -1.13
CA LEU A 113 20.14 10.45 -2.57
C LEU A 113 20.86 9.36 -3.38
N ASP A 114 22.04 8.92 -2.95
CA ASP A 114 22.84 7.87 -3.60
C ASP A 114 22.38 6.44 -3.24
N ASP A 115 21.63 6.24 -2.13
CA ASP A 115 21.03 4.94 -1.74
C ASP A 115 19.83 4.54 -2.62
N ARG A 116 19.78 4.97 -3.90
CA ARG A 116 18.72 4.67 -4.86
C ARG A 116 19.21 4.13 -6.19
#